data_AF-A0A0G1QHM3-F1
#
_entry.id   AF-A0A0G1QHM3-F1
#
_cell.length_a   1.000
_cell.length_b   1.000
_cell.length_c   1.000
_cell.angle_alpha   90.00
_cell.angle_beta   90.00
_cell.angle_gamma   90.00
#
_symmetry.space_group_name_H-M   'P 1'
#
loop_
_entity.id
_entity.type
_entity.pdbx_description
1 polymer ?
#
loop_
_entity_poly.entity_id
_entity_poly.type
_entity_poly.pdbx_seq_one_letter_code
_entity_poly.pdbx_strand_id
1 'polypeptide(L)'
;MPISKSAKKSLRVSQHKTALNRYRKALIKEALKNVTPVTASKAISMIDKGVKWNLFHQNKATRMKSALTRQLPDGSKIAPKSTSLRAESRSEKPATKPTKKAVKAKGSKSKS
;
A
#
# COMPACT_ATOMS: atom_id res chain seq x y z
N MET A 1 -4.37 0.73 -31.86
CA MET A 1 -4.52 -0.63 -31.28
C MET A 1 -3.20 -1.37 -31.38
N PRO A 2 -2.83 -2.21 -30.40
CA PRO A 2 -1.64 -3.05 -30.52
C PRO A 2 -1.82 -4.11 -31.61
N ILE A 3 -0.96 -4.07 -32.62
CA ILE A 3 -1.05 -4.91 -33.82
C ILE A 3 -0.37 -6.27 -33.56
N SER A 4 0.82 -6.27 -32.96
CA SER A 4 1.57 -7.49 -32.65
C SER A 4 1.16 -8.15 -31.33
N LYS A 5 1.45 -9.45 -31.18
CA LYS A 5 1.19 -10.22 -29.94
C LYS A 5 1.93 -9.61 -28.73
N SER A 6 3.17 -9.14 -28.94
CA SER A 6 3.97 -8.47 -27.90
C SER A 6 3.36 -7.14 -27.48
N ALA A 7 2.87 -6.34 -28.43
CA ALA A 7 2.19 -5.08 -28.13
C ALA A 7 0.89 -5.30 -27.33
N LYS A 8 0.11 -6.34 -27.67
CA LYS A 8 -1.12 -6.70 -26.91
C LYS A 8 -0.79 -7.09 -25.47
N LYS A 9 0.28 -7.86 -25.25
CA LYS A 9 0.77 -8.21 -23.91
C LYS A 9 1.26 -6.97 -23.14
N SER A 10 2.03 -6.11 -23.79
CA SER A 10 2.52 -4.86 -23.20
C SER A 10 1.37 -3.97 -22.73
N LEU A 11 0.32 -3.82 -23.53
CA LEU A 11 -0.87 -3.05 -23.16
C LEU A 11 -1.54 -3.61 -21.89
N ARG A 12 -1.79 -4.93 -21.83
CA ARG A 12 -2.39 -5.57 -20.64
C ARG A 12 -1.54 -5.36 -19.39
N VAL A 13 -0.23 -5.55 -19.50
CA VAL A 13 0.70 -5.35 -18.38
C VAL A 13 0.73 -3.89 -17.95
N SER A 14 0.73 -2.95 -18.91
CA SER A 14 0.70 -1.51 -18.64
C SER A 14 -0.57 -1.10 -17.91
N GLN A 15 -1.74 -1.59 -18.33
CA GLN A 15 -3.02 -1.32 -17.67
C GLN A 15 -3.02 -1.80 -16.21
N HIS A 16 -2.58 -3.03 -15.98
CA HIS A 16 -2.48 -3.59 -14.62
C HIS A 16 -1.52 -2.78 -13.74
N LYS A 17 -0.32 -2.46 -14.24
CA LYS A 17 0.64 -1.60 -13.54
C LYS A 17 0.07 -0.21 -13.27
N THR A 18 -0.68 0.34 -14.22
CA THR A 18 -1.30 1.66 -14.10
C THR A 18 -2.33 1.69 -12.98
N ALA A 19 -3.20 0.68 -12.87
CA ALA A 19 -4.19 0.59 -11.80
C ALA A 19 -3.51 0.55 -10.41
N LEU A 20 -2.52 -0.33 -10.23
CA LEU A 20 -1.76 -0.45 -8.98
C LEU A 20 -1.00 0.84 -8.63
N ASN A 21 -0.35 1.45 -9.63
CA ASN A 21 0.41 2.68 -9.42
C ASN A 21 -0.51 3.86 -9.10
N ARG A 22 -1.72 3.92 -9.70
CA ARG A 22 -2.72 4.95 -9.39
C ARG A 22 -3.16 4.85 -7.93
N TYR A 23 -3.50 3.65 -7.47
CA TYR A 23 -3.86 3.39 -6.08
C TYR A 23 -2.73 3.81 -5.11
N ARG A 24 -1.50 3.34 -5.35
CA ARG A 24 -0.34 3.70 -4.52
C ARG A 24 -0.06 5.21 -4.51
N LYS A 25 -0.19 5.89 -5.66
CA LYS A 25 -0.04 7.35 -5.75
C LYS A 25 -1.12 8.09 -4.96
N ALA A 26 -2.35 7.59 -4.95
CA ALA A 26 -3.44 8.16 -4.16
C ALA A 26 -3.14 8.06 -2.66
N LEU A 27 -2.75 6.88 -2.17
CA LEU A 27 -2.37 6.67 -0.77
C LEU A 27 -1.22 7.58 -0.32
N ILE A 28 -0.19 7.73 -1.17
CA ILE A 28 0.93 8.63 -0.86
C ILE A 28 0.45 10.08 -0.84
N LYS A 29 -0.40 10.50 -1.78
CA LYS A 29 -0.96 11.86 -1.79
C LYS A 29 -1.79 12.15 -0.54
N GLU A 30 -2.64 11.21 -0.11
CA GLU A 30 -3.43 11.34 1.12
C GLU A 30 -2.54 11.45 2.36
N ALA A 31 -1.50 10.60 2.45
CA ALA A 31 -0.54 10.64 3.55
C ALA A 31 0.23 11.97 3.64
N LEU A 32 0.35 12.71 2.53
CA LEU A 32 1.02 14.02 2.48
C LEU A 32 0.09 15.20 2.76
N LYS A 33 -1.22 15.05 2.54
CA LYS A 33 -2.19 16.13 2.79
C LYS A 33 -2.44 16.35 4.28
N ASN A 34 -2.54 15.28 5.04
CA ASN A 34 -2.94 15.32 6.46
C ASN A 34 -1.75 14.97 7.37
N VAL A 35 -0.64 15.70 7.20
CA VAL A 35 0.58 15.45 7.98
C VAL A 35 0.48 16.17 9.32
N THR A 36 0.55 15.38 10.39
CA THR A 36 0.74 15.86 11.77
C THR A 36 2.08 15.33 12.29
N PRO A 37 2.63 15.87 13.39
CA PRO A 37 3.91 15.39 13.95
C PRO A 37 3.89 13.88 14.28
N VAL A 38 2.70 13.34 14.59
CA VAL A 38 2.48 11.91 14.86
C VAL A 38 2.48 11.07 13.57
N THR A 39 1.89 11.58 12.49
CA THR A 39 1.76 10.85 11.22
C THR A 39 2.95 11.05 10.28
N ALA A 40 3.81 12.04 10.52
CA ALA A 40 4.99 12.37 9.71
C ALA A 40 5.92 11.16 9.48
N SER A 41 6.24 10.40 10.54
CA SER A 41 7.02 9.16 10.45
C SER A 41 6.41 8.12 9.50
N LYS A 42 5.06 8.05 9.45
CA LYS A 42 4.35 7.15 8.54
C LYS A 42 4.38 7.67 7.10
N ALA A 43 4.24 8.97 6.90
CA ALA A 43 4.34 9.60 5.59
C ALA A 43 5.74 9.43 4.97
N ILE A 44 6.81 9.64 5.74
CA ILE A 44 8.21 9.43 5.29
C ILE A 44 8.41 7.97 4.84
N SER A 45 7.96 7.01 5.65
CA SER A 45 8.03 5.58 5.30
C SER A 45 7.26 5.24 4.02
N MET A 46 6.11 5.89 3.78
CA MET A 46 5.34 5.71 2.54
C MET A 46 6.05 6.30 1.31
N ILE A 47 6.75 7.42 1.47
CA ILE A 47 7.60 7.99 0.40
C ILE A 47 8.69 6.99 0.03
N ASP A 48 9.42 6.45 1.01
CA ASP A 48 10.52 5.53 0.75
C ASP A 48 10.03 4.20 0.12
N LYS A 49 8.85 3.72 0.51
CA LYS A 49 8.19 2.59 -0.17
C LYS A 49 7.86 2.91 -1.63
N GLY A 50 7.45 4.15 -1.92
CA GLY A 50 7.21 4.61 -3.29
C GLY A 50 8.47 4.52 -4.17
N VAL A 51 9.65 4.81 -3.62
CA VAL A 51 10.93 4.61 -4.31
C VAL A 51 11.18 3.12 -4.57
N LYS A 52 10.98 2.26 -3.57
CA LYS A 52 11.15 0.80 -3.72
C LYS A 52 10.23 0.19 -4.79
N TRP A 53 9.05 0.78 -4.98
CA TRP A 53 8.10 0.38 -6.01
C TRP A 53 8.35 1.04 -7.38
N ASN A 54 9.42 1.80 -7.53
CA ASN A 54 9.75 2.58 -8.72
C ASN A 54 8.62 3.54 -9.16
N LEU A 55 7.85 4.08 -8.21
CA LEU A 55 6.81 5.07 -8.51
C LEU A 55 7.40 6.45 -8.82
N PHE A 56 8.57 6.76 -8.25
CA PHE A 56 9.33 7.99 -8.47
C PHE A 56 10.80 7.79 -8.12
N HIS A 57 11.65 8.68 -8.65
CA HIS A 57 13.10 8.66 -8.43
C HIS A 57 13.48 9.04 -6.99
N GLN A 58 14.67 8.62 -6.55
CA GLN A 58 15.25 8.92 -5.24
C GLN A 58 15.30 10.43 -4.97
N ASN A 59 15.74 11.23 -5.95
CA ASN A 59 15.78 12.70 -5.85
C ASN A 59 14.40 13.32 -5.63
N LYS A 60 13.34 12.71 -6.14
CA LYS A 60 11.99 13.20 -5.87
C LYS A 60 11.59 12.90 -4.42
N ALA A 61 11.94 11.72 -3.91
CA ALA A 61 11.72 11.36 -2.52
C ALA A 61 12.49 12.27 -1.56
N THR A 62 13.76 12.59 -1.84
CA THR A 62 14.55 13.50 -0.99
C THR A 62 13.92 14.90 -0.95
N ARG A 63 13.50 15.44 -2.10
CA ARG A 63 12.75 16.71 -2.16
C ARG A 63 11.46 16.67 -1.36
N MET A 64 10.70 15.59 -1.46
CA MET A 64 9.45 15.43 -0.70
C MET A 64 9.70 15.35 0.81
N LYS A 65 10.76 14.65 1.24
CA LYS A 65 11.16 14.59 2.65
C LYS A 65 11.59 15.95 3.18
N SER A 66 12.42 16.68 2.43
CA SER A 66 12.85 18.04 2.80
C SER A 66 11.69 19.04 2.85
N ALA A 67 10.73 18.94 1.92
CA ALA A 67 9.54 19.78 1.94
C ALA A 67 8.66 19.50 3.16
N LEU A 68 8.48 18.22 3.53
CA LEU A 68 7.73 17.85 4.72
C LEU A 68 8.38 18.41 5.99
N THR A 69 9.69 18.27 6.16
CA THR A 69 10.37 18.76 7.36
C THR A 69 10.27 20.27 7.50
N ARG A 70 10.29 21.02 6.39
CA ARG A 70 10.11 22.49 6.38
C ARG A 70 8.68 22.94 6.69
N GLN A 71 7.68 22.10 6.44
CA GLN A 71 6.27 22.42 6.71
C GLN A 71 5.88 22.14 8.16
N LEU A 72 6.65 21.32 8.87
CA LEU A 72 6.44 21.11 10.30
C LEU A 72 6.98 22.30 11.09
N PRO A 73 6.27 22.76 12.14
CA PRO A 73 6.73 23.86 12.98
C PRO A 73 8.04 23.49 13.70
N ASP A 74 8.96 24.44 13.77
CA ASP A 74 10.27 24.28 14.40
C ASP A 74 10.12 23.81 15.86
N GLY A 75 10.82 22.73 16.21
CA GLY A 75 10.76 22.10 17.53
C GLY A 75 9.79 20.91 17.67
N SER A 76 8.96 20.63 16.65
CA SER A 76 8.14 19.41 16.62
C SER A 76 9.01 18.18 16.29
N LYS A 77 9.57 17.54 17.33
CA LYS A 77 10.27 16.27 17.16
C LYS A 77 9.32 15.27 16.50
N ILE A 78 9.72 14.75 15.34
CA ILE A 78 8.95 13.72 14.63
C ILE A 78 8.80 12.53 15.58
N ALA A 79 7.57 12.16 15.91
CA ALA A 79 7.33 11.07 16.86
C ALA A 79 7.92 9.77 16.30
N PRO A 80 8.66 8.99 17.10
CA PRO A 80 9.21 7.72 16.64
C PRO A 80 8.08 6.78 16.23
N LYS A 81 8.33 5.98 15.21
CA LYS A 81 7.39 4.96 14.72
C LYS A 81 7.08 4.00 15.87
N SER A 82 5.85 4.02 16.42
CA SER A 82 5.44 3.04 17.43
C SER A 82 5.52 1.63 16.86
N THR A 83 6.48 0.85 17.36
CA THR A 83 6.72 -0.55 16.99
C THR A 83 5.91 -1.54 17.84
N SER A 84 5.14 -1.06 18.82
CA SER A 84 4.46 -1.92 19.81
C SER A 84 3.39 -2.83 19.21
N LEU A 85 2.53 -2.33 18.31
CA LEU A 85 1.39 -3.10 17.78
C LEU A 85 1.75 -4.30 16.88
N ARG A 86 3.03 -4.45 16.52
CA ARG A 86 3.50 -5.58 15.68
C ARG A 86 4.16 -6.71 16.49
N ALA A 87 4.46 -6.49 17.76
CA ALA A 87 4.92 -7.53 18.67
C ALA A 87 3.75 -8.41 19.12
N GLU A 88 2.60 -7.80 19.47
CA GLU A 88 1.42 -8.51 19.97
C GLU A 88 0.70 -9.35 18.90
N SER A 89 0.69 -8.90 17.63
CA SER A 89 0.01 -9.60 16.53
C SER A 89 0.79 -10.78 15.92
N ARG A 90 1.99 -11.08 16.45
CA ARG A 90 2.81 -12.23 16.01
C ARG A 90 2.78 -13.42 16.95
N SER A 91 2.31 -13.26 18.18
CA SER A 91 2.19 -14.33 19.18
C SER A 91 0.89 -15.13 19.11
N GLU A 92 -0.11 -14.70 18.35
CA GLU A 92 -1.44 -15.35 18.30
C GLU A 92 -1.71 -16.10 16.99
N LYS A 93 -0.88 -17.10 16.65
CA LYS A 93 -1.32 -18.14 15.72
C LYS A 93 -1.86 -19.32 16.53
N PRO A 94 -3.20 -19.55 16.62
CA PRO A 94 -3.68 -20.83 17.09
C PRO A 94 -3.41 -21.87 15.99
N ALA A 95 -2.49 -22.79 16.27
CA ALA A 95 -2.27 -23.97 15.46
C ALA A 95 -3.51 -24.88 15.54
N THR A 96 -4.33 -24.93 14.50
CA THR A 96 -5.30 -26.03 14.32
C THR A 96 -5.23 -26.59 12.90
N LYS A 97 -5.11 -27.92 12.84
CA LYS A 97 -4.83 -28.77 11.67
C LYS A 97 -6.07 -28.86 10.74
N PRO A 98 -5.91 -29.21 9.45
CA PRO A 98 -7.04 -29.35 8.53
C PRO A 98 -7.68 -30.74 8.67
N THR A 99 -8.98 -30.81 8.98
CA THR A 99 -9.76 -32.06 8.88
C THR A 99 -10.84 -31.93 7.80
N LYS A 100 -10.80 -32.88 6.86
CA LYS A 100 -11.79 -33.10 5.80
C LYS A 100 -13.05 -33.76 6.37
N LYS A 101 -14.23 -33.40 5.80
CA LYS A 101 -15.46 -34.19 5.51
C LYS A 101 -16.68 -33.25 5.68
N ALA A 102 -17.34 -32.77 4.61
CA ALA A 102 -18.31 -33.43 3.71
C ALA A 102 -19.77 -33.35 4.23
N VAL A 103 -20.70 -33.14 3.27
CA VAL A 103 -22.17 -33.35 3.32
C VAL A 103 -22.98 -32.14 3.85
N LYS A 104 -24.06 -31.59 3.26
CA LYS A 104 -25.02 -32.00 2.21
C LYS A 104 -25.68 -30.78 1.52
N ALA A 105 -26.17 -31.02 0.31
CA ALA A 105 -26.97 -30.15 -0.55
C ALA A 105 -28.37 -29.77 -0.02
N LYS A 106 -28.88 -28.62 -0.49
CA LYS A 106 -30.27 -28.23 -0.82
C LYS A 106 -30.15 -26.80 -1.40
N GLY A 107 -30.37 -26.49 -2.69
CA GLY A 107 -31.45 -26.93 -3.57
C GLY A 107 -32.59 -25.90 -3.54
N SER A 108 -32.36 -24.64 -3.94
CA SER A 108 -33.43 -23.65 -4.16
C SER A 108 -33.77 -23.59 -5.66
N LYS A 109 -34.97 -24.10 -5.97
CA LYS A 109 -35.60 -24.05 -7.30
C LYS A 109 -35.73 -22.61 -7.80
N SER A 110 -35.38 -22.42 -9.07
CA SER A 110 -35.75 -21.26 -9.88
C SER A 110 -37.26 -21.17 -10.06
N LYS A 111 -37.81 -19.97 -9.83
CA LYS A 111 -39.18 -19.58 -10.23
C LYS A 111 -39.20 -19.48 -11.77
N SER A 112 -40.16 -20.16 -12.39
CA SER A 112 -40.70 -19.83 -13.71
C SER A 112 -42.05 -19.15 -13.51
#